data_AF-A0A918ATP3-F1
#
_entry.id   AF-A0A918ATP3-F1
#
_cell.length_a   1.000
_cell.length_b   1.000
_cell.length_c   1.000
_cell.angle_alpha   90.00
_cell.angle_beta   90.00
_cell.angle_gamma   90.00
#
_symmetry.space_group_name_H-M   'P 1'
#
loop_
_entity.id
_entity.type
_entity.pdbx_description
1 polymer ?
#
loop_
_entity_poly.entity_id
_entity_poly.type
_entity_poly.pdbx_seq_one_letter_code
_entity_poly.pdbx_strand_id
1 'polypeptide(L)'
;MPEVHCAAGRVLVVVDPEGTPGERAVARLAELGYEGDGVLHLSRTDGWAERRLRDGVLVVDVLVRSAALESLGVDAEAFTERSRVDRRAVRLLRVRGEAAEGERLPDATTVVAVPPGTPVRRVLADLDSGVEWPLVLAPPQR
;
A
#
# COMPACT_ATOMS: atom_id res chain seq x y z
N MET A 1 -12.74 -0.84 -7.02
CA MET A 1 -12.08 -2.03 -6.44
C MET A 1 -10.61 -1.68 -6.31
N PRO A 2 -9.96 -2.03 -5.19
CA PRO A 2 -8.55 -1.73 -5.01
C PRO A 2 -7.72 -2.66 -5.91
N GLU A 3 -6.76 -2.08 -6.62
CA GLU A 3 -5.98 -2.77 -7.65
C GLU A 3 -4.49 -2.73 -7.31
N VAL A 4 -3.76 -3.77 -7.72
CA VAL A 4 -2.30 -3.73 -7.75
C VAL A 4 -1.79 -3.91 -9.17
N HIS A 5 -0.85 -3.05 -9.56
CA HIS A 5 -0.23 -3.02 -10.88
C HIS A 5 1.27 -3.21 -10.75
N CYS A 6 1.84 -4.11 -11.55
CA CYS A 6 3.28 -4.21 -11.76
C CYS A 6 3.61 -3.41 -13.02
N ALA A 7 4.23 -2.24 -12.86
CA ALA A 7 4.53 -1.35 -13.98
C ALA A 7 5.80 -0.56 -13.72
N ALA A 8 6.65 -0.43 -14.75
CA ALA A 8 7.88 0.38 -14.70
C ALA A 8 8.79 0.07 -13.50
N GLY A 9 8.88 -1.20 -13.08
CA GLY A 9 9.68 -1.59 -11.91
C GLY A 9 9.09 -1.14 -10.58
N ARG A 10 7.78 -0.88 -10.51
CA ARG A 10 7.01 -0.52 -9.31
C ARG A 10 5.94 -1.58 -9.03
N VAL A 11 5.65 -1.81 -7.75
CA VAL A 11 4.41 -2.44 -7.30
C VAL A 11 3.50 -1.33 -6.81
N LEU A 12 2.49 -0.98 -7.59
CA LEU A 12 1.57 0.12 -7.33
C LEU A 12 0.25 -0.41 -6.80
N VAL A 13 -0.13 -0.02 -5.58
CA VAL A 13 -1.45 -0.24 -4.99
C VAL A 13 -2.26 1.04 -5.14
N VAL A 14 -3.41 0.94 -5.82
CA VAL A 14 -4.33 2.06 -6.00
C VAL A 14 -5.53 1.86 -5.09
N VAL A 15 -5.82 2.85 -4.26
CA VAL A 15 -6.96 2.84 -3.33
C VAL A 15 -7.91 4.01 -3.59
N ASP A 16 -9.19 3.79 -3.33
CA ASP A 16 -10.20 4.85 -3.32
C ASP A 16 -10.22 5.52 -1.93
N PRO A 17 -9.91 6.82 -1.80
CA PRO A 17 -9.93 7.52 -0.51
C PRO A 17 -11.33 7.59 0.12
N GLU A 18 -12.39 7.38 -0.67
CA GLU A 18 -13.79 7.34 -0.21
C GLU A 18 -14.36 5.91 -0.24
N GLY A 19 -13.51 4.91 -0.50
CA GLY A 19 -13.87 3.51 -0.72
C GLY A 19 -14.23 2.75 0.55
N THR A 20 -13.87 1.46 0.60
CA THR A 20 -14.08 0.60 1.78
C THR A 20 -13.30 1.10 3.01
N PRO A 21 -13.68 0.70 4.25
CA PRO A 21 -12.91 1.09 5.45
C PRO A 21 -11.42 0.80 5.35
N GLY A 22 -11.02 -0.31 4.70
CA GLY A 22 -9.62 -0.63 4.44
C GLY A 22 -8.95 0.32 3.45
N GLU A 23 -9.60 0.66 2.34
CA GLU A 23 -9.07 1.64 1.38
C GLU A 23 -8.90 3.02 2.01
N ARG A 24 -9.91 3.48 2.76
CA ARG A 24 -9.84 4.76 3.49
C ARG A 24 -8.72 4.76 4.53
N ALA A 25 -8.59 3.68 5.31
CA ALA A 25 -7.52 3.56 6.29
C ALA A 25 -6.13 3.57 5.63
N VAL A 26 -5.97 2.89 4.49
CA VAL A 26 -4.71 2.90 3.71
C VAL A 26 -4.41 4.28 3.14
N ALA A 27 -5.40 4.98 2.58
CA ALA A 27 -5.23 6.34 2.06
C ALA A 27 -4.72 7.30 3.15
N ARG A 28 -5.22 7.16 4.37
CA ARG A 28 -4.82 8.00 5.52
C ARG A 28 -3.42 7.70 6.07
N LEU A 29 -2.78 6.59 5.70
CA LEU A 29 -1.41 6.31 6.14
C LEU A 29 -0.41 7.35 5.63
N ALA A 30 -0.73 8.08 4.56
CA ALA A 30 0.07 9.20 4.09
C ALA A 30 0.22 10.30 5.16
N GLU A 31 -0.76 10.46 6.06
CA GLU A 31 -0.69 11.41 7.19
C GLU A 31 0.40 11.05 8.21
N LEU A 32 0.86 9.79 8.22
CA LEU A 32 1.98 9.32 9.06
C LEU A 32 3.32 9.28 8.29
N GLY A 33 3.28 9.59 6.99
CA GLY A 33 4.45 9.53 6.13
C GLY A 33 5.42 10.66 6.44
N TYR A 34 6.72 10.36 6.38
CA TYR A 34 7.75 11.40 6.35
C TYR A 34 8.17 11.66 4.91
N GLU A 35 8.42 12.92 4.58
CA GLU A 35 8.84 13.34 3.25
C GLU A 35 10.31 12.96 2.98
N GLY A 36 10.58 12.42 1.80
CA GLY A 36 11.94 12.13 1.35
C GLY A 36 11.97 11.64 -0.09
N ASP A 37 12.95 12.11 -0.88
CA ASP A 37 13.13 11.70 -2.29
C ASP A 37 11.88 11.89 -3.17
N GLY A 38 11.08 12.94 -2.90
CA GLY A 38 9.86 13.25 -3.66
C GLY A 38 8.69 12.30 -3.41
N VAL A 39 8.72 11.53 -2.32
CA VAL A 39 7.64 10.64 -1.90
C VAL A 39 7.43 10.74 -0.38
N LEU A 40 6.33 10.17 0.10
CA LEU A 40 6.09 9.93 1.51
C LEU A 40 6.54 8.52 1.88
N HIS A 41 7.28 8.35 2.96
CA HIS A 41 7.70 7.04 3.45
C HIS A 41 7.01 6.72 4.77
N LEU A 42 6.42 5.53 4.89
CA LEU A 42 5.95 5.05 6.18
C LEU A 42 7.09 4.38 6.93
N SER A 43 7.28 4.70 8.21
CA SER A 43 8.23 3.96 9.05
C SER A 43 7.87 2.47 9.07
N ARG A 44 8.87 1.62 8.84
CA ARG A 44 8.70 0.15 8.92
C ARG A 44 8.22 -0.35 10.28
N THR A 45 8.42 0.44 11.33
CA THR A 45 7.89 0.11 12.66
C THR A 45 6.38 0.26 12.70
N ASP A 46 5.80 1.12 11.87
CA ASP A 46 4.41 1.54 11.98
C ASP A 46 3.54 0.82 10.95
N GLY A 47 4.07 0.58 9.75
CA GLY A 47 3.43 -0.26 8.74
C GLY A 47 4.36 -0.72 7.62
N TRP A 48 3.91 -1.70 6.85
CA TRP A 48 4.66 -2.31 5.75
C TRP A 48 3.73 -3.03 4.78
N ALA A 49 4.30 -3.46 3.64
CA ALA A 49 3.63 -4.32 2.68
C ALA A 49 4.17 -5.75 2.75
N GLU A 50 3.29 -6.72 3.00
CA GLU A 50 3.61 -8.14 2.83
C GLU A 50 3.20 -8.60 1.43
N ARG A 51 4.13 -9.22 0.70
CA ARG A 51 3.92 -9.61 -0.69
C ARG A 51 4.15 -11.09 -0.93
N ARG A 52 3.32 -11.68 -1.80
CA ARG A 52 3.44 -13.08 -2.21
C ARG A 52 3.05 -13.19 -3.69
N LEU A 53 3.95 -13.73 -4.50
CA LEU A 53 3.68 -14.08 -5.89
C LEU A 53 3.48 -15.60 -5.98
N ARG A 54 2.34 -16.05 -6.52
CA ARG A 54 2.06 -17.46 -6.79
C ARG A 54 1.26 -17.57 -8.07
N ASP A 55 1.69 -18.44 -8.97
CA ASP A 55 0.98 -18.74 -10.22
C ASP A 55 0.61 -17.47 -11.04
N GLY A 56 1.55 -16.53 -11.14
CA GLY A 56 1.34 -15.25 -11.85
C GLY A 56 0.49 -14.21 -11.11
N VAL A 57 0.01 -14.53 -9.90
CA VAL A 57 -0.81 -13.61 -9.09
C VAL A 57 0.02 -13.02 -7.95
N LEU A 58 0.22 -11.71 -7.99
CA LEU A 58 0.78 -10.93 -6.90
C LEU A 58 -0.32 -10.58 -5.90
N VAL A 59 -0.12 -10.99 -4.65
CA VAL A 59 -0.95 -10.59 -3.52
C VAL A 59 -0.14 -9.62 -2.67
N VAL A 60 -0.71 -8.44 -2.43
CA VAL A 60 -0.15 -7.43 -1.51
C VAL A 60 -1.11 -7.26 -0.35
N ASP A 61 -0.62 -7.52 0.86
CA ASP A 61 -1.28 -7.18 2.10
C ASP A 61 -0.67 -5.86 2.62
N VAL A 62 -1.49 -4.85 2.93
CA VAL A 62 -1.06 -3.60 3.61
C VAL A 62 -1.32 -3.71 5.10
N LEU A 63 -0.26 -3.60 5.90
CA LEU A 63 -0.24 -3.93 7.32
C LEU A 63 0.21 -2.72 8.13
N VAL A 64 -0.41 -2.54 9.30
CA VAL A 64 -0.12 -1.42 10.21
C VAL A 64 -0.22 -1.90 11.66
N ARG A 65 0.63 -1.38 12.54
CA ARG A 65 0.51 -1.62 13.99
C ARG A 65 -0.68 -0.84 14.55
N SER A 66 -1.44 -1.46 15.46
CA SER A 66 -2.62 -0.83 16.06
C SER A 66 -2.35 0.57 16.63
N ALA A 67 -1.21 0.77 17.30
CA ALA A 67 -0.84 2.07 17.86
C ALA A 67 -0.73 3.21 16.81
N ALA A 68 -0.33 2.90 15.57
CA ALA A 68 -0.28 3.87 14.49
C ALA A 68 -1.68 4.19 13.92
N LEU A 69 -2.63 3.25 14.02
CA LEU A 69 -4.02 3.51 13.63
C LEU A 69 -4.74 4.40 14.65
N GLU A 70 -4.42 4.22 15.93
CA GLU A 70 -4.95 5.04 17.01
C GLU A 70 -4.60 6.53 16.81
N SER A 71 -3.37 6.84 16.37
CA SER A 71 -2.98 8.23 16.05
C SER A 71 -3.74 8.82 14.86
N LEU A 72 -4.27 7.98 13.98
CA LEU A 72 -5.16 8.39 12.90
C LEU A 72 -6.63 8.44 13.34
N GLY A 73 -6.97 8.05 14.56
CA GLY A 73 -8.36 7.91 15.00
C GLY A 73 -9.11 6.81 14.24
N VAL A 74 -8.39 5.81 13.72
CA VAL A 74 -8.96 4.63 13.05
C VAL A 74 -9.07 3.50 14.06
N ASP A 75 -10.27 2.93 14.18
CA ASP A 75 -10.51 1.78 15.06
C ASP A 75 -9.76 0.53 14.54
N ALA A 76 -8.73 0.11 15.28
CA ALA A 76 -7.94 -1.06 14.94
C ALA A 76 -8.71 -2.38 15.13
N GLU A 77 -9.74 -2.41 15.98
CA GLU A 77 -10.54 -3.62 16.24
C GLU A 77 -11.44 -3.98 15.04
N ALA A 78 -11.80 -2.99 14.22
CA ALA A 78 -12.52 -3.19 12.96
C ALA A 78 -11.75 -4.07 11.95
N PHE A 79 -10.44 -4.22 12.12
CA PHE A 79 -9.58 -5.06 11.28
C PHE A 79 -9.19 -6.31 12.07
N THR A 80 -9.77 -7.47 11.75
CA THR A 80 -9.53 -8.70 12.51
C THR A 80 -8.36 -9.54 11.99
N GLU A 81 -8.00 -9.38 10.71
CA GLU A 81 -6.87 -10.10 10.13
C GLU A 81 -5.52 -9.54 10.61
N ARG A 82 -4.53 -10.43 10.74
CA ARG A 82 -3.20 -10.11 11.28
C ARG A 82 -2.10 -10.46 10.28
N SER A 83 -0.99 -9.75 10.40
CA SER A 83 0.26 -10.07 9.72
C SER A 83 0.70 -11.51 10.00
N ARG A 84 1.39 -12.11 9.02
CA ARG A 84 2.05 -13.40 9.22
C ARG A 84 3.40 -13.26 9.95
N VAL A 85 4.01 -12.07 9.89
CA VAL A 85 5.32 -11.77 10.48
C VAL A 85 5.18 -11.25 11.91
N ASP A 86 4.28 -10.30 12.16
CA ASP A 86 4.05 -9.71 13.49
C ASP A 86 2.57 -9.68 13.84
N ARG A 87 2.13 -10.57 14.74
CA ARG A 87 0.72 -10.69 15.16
C ARG A 87 0.12 -9.42 15.80
N ARG A 88 0.92 -8.40 16.12
CA ARG A 88 0.45 -7.09 16.60
C ARG A 88 0.06 -6.14 15.46
N ALA A 89 0.46 -6.44 14.23
CA ALA A 89 0.01 -5.69 13.07
C ALA A 89 -1.27 -6.26 12.49
N VAL A 90 -2.19 -5.34 12.20
CA VAL A 90 -3.48 -5.63 11.59
C VAL A 90 -3.38 -5.43 10.08
N ARG A 91 -4.13 -6.22 9.32
CA ARG A 91 -4.19 -6.07 7.87
C ARG A 91 -5.34 -5.15 7.50
N LEU A 92 -5.01 -3.99 6.94
CA LEU A 92 -6.00 -3.02 6.47
C LEU A 92 -6.62 -3.43 5.14
N LEU A 93 -5.79 -3.93 4.22
CA LEU A 93 -6.18 -4.19 2.85
C LEU A 93 -5.43 -5.40 2.29
N ARG A 94 -6.12 -6.20 1.46
CA ARG A 94 -5.51 -7.18 0.57
C ARG A 94 -5.91 -6.87 -0.86
N VAL A 95 -4.92 -6.65 -1.71
CA VAL A 95 -5.10 -6.49 -3.14
C VAL A 95 -4.45 -7.63 -3.91
N ARG A 96 -5.01 -7.94 -5.07
CA ARG A 96 -4.51 -8.95 -5.99
C ARG A 96 -4.40 -8.35 -7.37
N GLY A 97 -3.36 -8.73 -8.08
CA GLY A 97 -3.12 -8.30 -9.45
C GLY A 97 -2.20 -9.28 -10.14
N GLU A 98 -2.16 -9.17 -11.46
CA GLU A 98 -1.30 -9.99 -12.29
C GLU A 98 0.13 -9.45 -12.25
N ALA A 99 1.10 -10.35 -12.25
CA ALA A 99 2.51 -10.03 -12.41
C ALA A 99 3.10 -10.98 -13.45
N ALA A 100 3.96 -10.47 -14.33
CA ALA A 100 4.53 -11.30 -15.38
C ALA A 100 5.47 -12.36 -14.77
N GLU A 101 5.47 -13.55 -15.35
CA GLU A 101 6.36 -14.62 -14.91
C GLU A 101 7.83 -14.21 -15.14
N GLY A 102 8.67 -14.34 -14.10
CA GLY A 102 10.07 -13.91 -14.14
C GLY A 102 10.30 -12.41 -13.92
N GLU A 103 9.24 -11.61 -13.68
CA GLU A 103 9.37 -10.20 -13.37
C GLU A 103 10.08 -9.97 -12.03
N ARG A 104 11.17 -9.19 -12.05
CA ARG A 104 11.86 -8.79 -10.82
C ARG A 104 11.10 -7.62 -10.18
N LEU A 105 10.27 -7.94 -9.19
CA LEU A 105 9.54 -6.92 -8.43
C LEU A 105 10.50 -6.15 -7.51
N PRO A 106 10.36 -4.81 -7.40
CA PRO A 106 11.10 -4.02 -6.41
C PRO A 106 10.76 -4.46 -4.99
N ASP A 107 11.58 -4.12 -3.99
CA ASP A 107 11.27 -4.46 -2.59
C ASP A 107 10.19 -3.58 -1.96
N ALA A 108 10.06 -2.34 -2.43
CA ALA A 108 9.06 -1.39 -1.94
C ALA A 108 7.72 -1.52 -2.68
N THR A 109 6.66 -1.05 -2.02
CA THR A 109 5.30 -0.94 -2.56
C THR A 109 4.88 0.52 -2.54
N THR A 110 4.42 1.04 -3.68
CA THR A 110 3.90 2.39 -3.82
C THR A 110 2.39 2.35 -3.63
N VAL A 111 1.84 3.24 -2.82
CA VAL A 111 0.41 3.39 -2.56
C VAL A 111 -0.02 4.77 -3.05
N VAL A 112 -1.10 4.83 -3.81
CA VAL A 112 -1.70 6.08 -4.31
C VAL A 112 -3.19 6.05 -4.02
N ALA A 113 -3.72 7.16 -3.51
CA ALA A 113 -5.13 7.35 -3.25
C ALA A 113 -5.76 8.24 -4.33
N VAL A 114 -6.57 7.67 -5.21
CA VAL A 114 -7.22 8.41 -6.31
C VAL A 114 -8.67 7.99 -6.48
N PRO A 115 -9.54 8.86 -7.02
CA PRO A 115 -10.93 8.51 -7.28
C PRO A 115 -11.07 7.27 -8.17
N PRO A 116 -12.13 6.47 -7.98
CA PRO A 116 -12.37 5.29 -8.78
C PRO A 116 -12.55 5.65 -10.26
N GLY A 117 -12.07 4.77 -11.15
CA GLY A 117 -12.10 5.02 -12.60
C GLY A 117 -10.95 5.88 -13.12
N THR A 118 -10.04 6.36 -12.25
CA THR A 118 -8.81 7.02 -12.68
C THR A 118 -7.94 6.02 -13.46
N PRO A 119 -7.59 6.29 -14.73
CA PRO A 119 -6.79 5.36 -15.51
C PRO A 119 -5.38 5.22 -14.93
N VAL A 120 -4.87 4.00 -14.79
CA VAL A 120 -3.52 3.71 -14.26
C VAL A 120 -2.42 4.48 -15.00
N ARG A 121 -2.54 4.62 -16.34
CA ARG A 121 -1.60 5.43 -17.14
C ARG A 121 -1.49 6.89 -16.68
N ARG A 122 -2.59 7.45 -16.17
CA ARG A 122 -2.63 8.83 -15.65
C ARG A 122 -1.94 8.87 -14.28
N VAL A 123 -2.25 7.91 -13.41
CA VAL A 123 -1.57 7.77 -12.12
C VAL A 123 -0.05 7.68 -12.31
N LEU A 124 0.42 6.86 -13.25
CA LEU A 124 1.84 6.73 -13.56
C LEU A 124 2.45 8.05 -14.07
N ALA A 125 1.75 8.78 -14.95
CA ALA A 125 2.21 10.08 -15.43
C ALA A 125 2.28 11.13 -14.31
N ASP A 126 1.31 11.14 -13.40
CA ASP A 126 1.28 12.07 -12.26
C ASP A 126 2.40 11.76 -11.26
N LEU A 127 2.73 10.47 -11.06
CA LEU A 127 3.89 10.02 -10.28
C LEU A 127 5.22 10.42 -10.93
N ASP A 128 5.39 10.20 -12.22
CA ASP A 128 6.64 10.49 -12.93
C ASP A 128 6.91 11.99 -13.07
N SER A 129 5.85 12.81 -13.06
CA SER A 129 5.95 14.27 -13.05
C SER A 129 6.13 14.89 -11.66
N GLY A 130 5.99 14.10 -10.59
CA GLY A 130 6.07 14.58 -9.20
C GLY A 130 4.88 15.43 -8.75
N VAL A 131 3.78 15.42 -9.52
CA VAL A 131 2.51 16.06 -9.11
C VAL A 131 1.88 15.27 -7.97
N GLU A 132 1.94 13.95 -8.05
CA GLU A 132 1.44 13.05 -7.02
C GLU A 132 2.57 12.65 -6.06
N TRP A 133 2.31 12.73 -4.76
CA TRP A 133 3.25 12.31 -3.72
C TRP A 133 2.77 10.98 -3.11
N PRO A 134 3.23 9.83 -3.65
CA PRO A 134 2.76 8.55 -3.18
C PRO A 134 3.30 8.21 -1.80
N LEU A 135 2.60 7.33 -1.10
CA LEU A 135 3.13 6.66 0.07
C LEU A 135 3.93 5.43 -0.34
N VAL A 136 5.15 5.28 0.18
CA VAL A 136 6.03 4.14 -0.04
C VAL A 136 6.07 3.29 1.22
N LEU A 137 5.72 2.02 1.05
CA LEU A 137 5.77 0.98 2.07
C LEU A 137 6.95 0.05 1.80
N ALA A 138 7.80 -0.09 2.80
CA ALA A 138 8.90 -1.04 2.77
C ALA A 138 8.40 -2.49 3.08
N PRO A 139 9.22 -3.52 2.83
CA PRO A 139 8.89 -4.89 3.24
C PRO A 139 8.91 -5.04 4.78
N PRO A 140 8.35 -6.13 5.33
CA PRO A 140 8.44 -6.42 6.76
C PRO A 140 9.89 -6.40 7.26
N GLN A 141 10.09 -5.99 8.52
CA GLN A 141 11.37 -6.23 9.19
C GLN A 141 11.59 -7.75 9.33
N ARG A 142 12.82 -8.19 9.06
CA ARG A 142 13.23 -9.59 9.20
C ARG A 142 13.64 -9.91 10.62
#